data_AF-A0A3R7TDF2-F1
#
_entry.id   AF-A0A3R7TDF2-F1
#
_cell.length_a   1.000
_cell.length_b   1.000
_cell.length_c   1.000
_cell.angle_alpha   90.00
_cell.angle_beta   90.00
_cell.angle_gamma   90.00
#
_symmetry.space_group_name_H-M   'P 1'
#
loop_
_entity.id
_entity.type
_entity.pdbx_description
1 polymer ?
#
loop_
_entity_poly.entity_id
_entity_poly.type
_entity_poly.pdbx_seq_one_letter_code
_entity_poly.pdbx_strand_id
1 'polypeptide(L)'
;MDLTVVIKELVYGLPYIGIGLLVWRIKSDFTLVIIAVAWLSHGFYDFYHDRFFVNPGVFGWYPAFCGFVDLVAGIYLLTIYRKQRHSAAPAA
;
A
#
# COMPACT_ATOMS: atom_id res chain seq x y z
N MET A 1 9.27 -18.81 -16.33
CA MET A 1 8.33 -17.83 -15.74
C MET A 1 7.16 -17.70 -16.70
N ASP A 2 5.95 -18.00 -16.26
CA ASP A 2 4.76 -17.99 -17.11
C ASP A 2 4.30 -16.54 -17.35
N LEU A 3 4.12 -16.15 -18.61
CA LEU A 3 3.63 -14.82 -19.00
C LEU A 3 2.30 -14.48 -18.30
N THR A 4 1.46 -15.50 -18.07
CA THR A 4 0.18 -15.38 -17.38
C THR A 4 0.35 -14.89 -15.95
N VAL A 5 1.38 -15.35 -15.24
CA VAL A 5 1.69 -14.91 -13.86
C VAL A 5 2.10 -13.45 -13.85
N VAL A 6 2.99 -13.06 -14.77
CA VAL A 6 3.45 -11.66 -14.90
C VAL A 6 2.29 -10.72 -15.20
N ILE A 7 1.39 -11.11 -16.10
CA ILE A 7 0.19 -10.31 -16.43
C ILE A 7 -0.71 -10.17 -15.19
N LYS A 8 -0.91 -11.25 -14.43
CA LYS A 8 -1.69 -11.19 -13.18
C LYS A 8 -1.06 -10.23 -12.19
N GLU A 9 0.24 -10.34 -11.93
CA GLU A 9 0.97 -9.44 -11.02
C GLU A 9 0.79 -7.97 -11.42
N LEU A 10 0.93 -7.67 -12.72
CA LEU A 10 0.71 -6.32 -13.23
C LEU A 10 -0.73 -5.85 -12.98
N VAL A 11 -1.72 -6.67 -13.33
CA VAL A 11 -3.15 -6.34 -13.17
C VAL A 11 -3.51 -6.07 -11.71
N TYR A 12 -3.05 -6.91 -10.78
CA TYR A 12 -3.29 -6.70 -9.34
C TYR A 12 -2.48 -5.52 -8.77
N GLY A 13 -1.36 -5.14 -9.42
CA GLY A 13 -0.58 -3.95 -9.08
C GLY A 13 -1.18 -2.62 -9.58
N LEU A 14 -1.98 -2.64 -10.65
CA LEU A 14 -2.53 -1.43 -11.27
C LEU A 14 -3.29 -0.49 -10.32
N PRO A 15 -4.14 -0.97 -9.38
CA PRO A 15 -4.83 -0.10 -8.44
C PRO A 15 -3.87 0.75 -7.61
N TYR A 16 -2.76 0.17 -7.13
CA TYR A 16 -1.78 0.88 -6.31
C TYR A 16 -1.02 1.95 -7.10
N ILE A 17 -0.62 1.62 -8.33
CA ILE A 17 -0.02 2.58 -9.27
C ILE A 17 -1.00 3.73 -9.55
N GLY A 18 -2.26 3.40 -9.82
CA GLY A 18 -3.33 4.35 -10.10
C GLY A 18 -3.59 5.31 -8.92
N ILE A 19 -3.67 4.78 -7.69
CA ILE A 19 -3.82 5.59 -6.48
C ILE A 19 -2.62 6.54 -6.32
N GLY A 20 -1.39 6.03 -6.49
CA GLY A 20 -0.17 6.85 -6.41
C GLY A 20 -0.19 8.02 -7.40
N LEU A 21 -0.54 7.75 -8.67
CA LEU A 21 -0.66 8.78 -9.70
C LEU A 21 -1.78 9.78 -9.41
N LEU A 22 -2.91 9.31 -8.90
CA LEU A 22 -4.06 10.16 -8.55
C LEU A 22 -3.72 11.15 -7.44
N VAL A 23 -3.09 10.68 -6.36
CA VAL A 23 -2.79 11.53 -5.19
C VAL A 23 -1.57 12.42 -5.40
N TRP A 24 -0.67 12.09 -6.34
CA TRP A 24 0.59 12.80 -6.58
C TRP A 24 0.44 14.32 -6.80
N ARG A 25 -0.68 14.77 -7.38
CA ARG A 25 -0.94 16.20 -7.61
C ARG A 25 -1.88 16.85 -6.60
N ILE A 26 -2.41 16.11 -5.63
CA ILE A 26 -3.38 16.63 -4.67
C ILE A 26 -2.63 17.17 -3.45
N LYS A 27 -2.74 18.48 -3.19
CA LYS A 27 -2.16 19.13 -2.01
C LYS A 27 -3.16 19.11 -0.85
N SER A 28 -3.33 17.96 -0.20
CA SER A 28 -4.19 17.81 0.96
C SER A 28 -3.60 16.79 1.93
N ASP A 29 -3.62 17.08 3.23
CA ASP A 29 -3.15 16.14 4.26
C ASP A 29 -3.94 14.82 4.23
N PHE A 30 -5.18 14.84 3.73
CA PHE A 30 -5.99 13.63 3.55
C PHE A 30 -5.36 12.62 2.56
N THR A 31 -4.47 13.07 1.67
CA THR A 31 -3.71 12.17 0.79
C THR A 31 -2.86 11.18 1.58
N LEU A 32 -2.39 11.54 2.78
CA LEU A 32 -1.66 10.62 3.66
C LEU A 32 -2.53 9.44 4.10
N VAL A 33 -3.81 9.67 4.35
CA VAL A 33 -4.77 8.60 4.70
C VAL A 33 -4.99 7.68 3.49
N ILE A 34 -5.16 8.26 2.30
CA ILE A 34 -5.35 7.47 1.07
C ILE A 34 -4.13 6.58 0.80
N ILE A 35 -2.92 7.15 0.87
CA ILE A 35 -1.67 6.40 0.67
C ILE A 35 -1.51 5.34 1.76
N ALA A 36 -1.82 5.66 3.02
CA ALA A 36 -1.74 4.69 4.11
C ALA A 36 -2.68 3.51 3.91
N VAL A 37 -3.94 3.77 3.54
CA VAL A 37 -4.91 2.70 3.25
C VAL A 37 -4.44 1.84 2.07
N ALA A 38 -3.87 2.46 1.03
CA ALA A 38 -3.29 1.72 -0.09
C ALA A 38 -2.17 0.77 0.36
N TRP A 39 -1.21 1.24 1.14
CA TRP A 39 -0.16 0.38 1.72
C TRP A 39 -0.76 -0.74 2.58
N LEU A 40 -1.67 -0.45 3.51
CA LEU A 40 -2.27 -1.47 4.37
C LEU A 40 -3.06 -2.53 3.58
N SER A 41 -3.77 -2.11 2.54
CA SER A 41 -4.46 -3.05 1.64
C SER A 41 -3.50 -3.87 0.79
N HIS A 42 -2.35 -3.31 0.40
CA HIS A 42 -1.27 -4.04 -0.27
C HIS A 42 -0.66 -5.11 0.65
N GLY A 43 -0.37 -4.75 1.90
CA GLY A 43 0.14 -5.73 2.86
C GLY A 43 -0.86 -6.83 3.15
N PHE A 44 -2.16 -6.52 3.19
CA PHE A 44 -3.20 -7.55 3.24
C PHE A 44 -3.19 -8.44 1.99
N TYR A 45 -3.04 -7.85 0.80
CA TYR A 45 -2.91 -8.62 -0.45
C TYR A 45 -1.72 -9.58 -0.40
N ASP A 46 -0.56 -9.17 0.12
CA ASP A 46 0.62 -10.03 0.24
C ASP A 46 0.37 -11.31 1.06
N PHE A 47 -0.51 -11.28 2.06
CA PHE A 47 -0.88 -12.48 2.83
C PHE A 47 -1.91 -13.39 2.12
N TYR A 48 -2.72 -12.84 1.21
CA TYR A 48 -3.82 -13.57 0.55
C TYR A 48 -3.58 -13.84 -0.94
N HIS A 49 -2.47 -13.35 -1.50
CA HIS A 49 -2.19 -13.41 -2.94
C HIS A 49 -2.20 -14.84 -3.50
N ASP A 50 -1.75 -15.81 -2.70
CA ASP A 50 -1.74 -17.25 -3.02
C ASP A 50 -3.13 -17.78 -3.41
N ARG A 51 -4.21 -17.13 -2.95
CA ARG A 51 -5.59 -17.51 -3.31
C ARG A 51 -5.94 -17.14 -4.76
N PHE A 52 -5.25 -16.15 -5.34
CA PHE A 52 -5.44 -15.71 -6.72
C PHE A 52 -4.45 -16.41 -7.67
N PHE A 53 -3.17 -16.47 -7.32
CA PHE A 53 -2.12 -17.19 -8.04
C PHE A 53 -0.84 -17.28 -7.18
N VAL A 54 0.02 -18.25 -7.50
CA VAL A 54 1.34 -18.42 -6.87
C VAL A 54 2.41 -18.04 -7.88
N ASN A 55 3.35 -17.15 -7.51
CA ASN A 55 4.53 -16.87 -8.31
C ASN A 55 5.75 -17.65 -7.77
N PRO A 56 6.23 -18.70 -8.45
CA PRO A 56 7.39 -19.46 -8.01
C PRO A 56 8.73 -18.71 -8.20
N GLY A 57 8.71 -17.52 -8.80
CA GLY A 57 9.89 -16.68 -9.05
C GLY A 57 10.36 -15.86 -7.85
N VAL A 58 9.60 -15.82 -6.76
CA VAL A 58 9.97 -15.13 -5.52
C VAL A 58 10.14 -16.13 -4.37
N PHE A 59 10.94 -15.77 -3.37
CA PHE A 59 11.11 -16.60 -2.18
C PHE A 59 9.83 -16.66 -1.36
N GLY A 60 9.53 -17.80 -0.73
CA GLY A 60 8.29 -17.97 0.04
C GLY A 60 8.11 -17.02 1.24
N TRP A 61 9.20 -16.43 1.76
CA TRP A 61 9.14 -15.43 2.84
C TRP A 61 8.94 -13.99 2.32
N TYR A 62 9.11 -13.77 1.02
CA TYR A 62 9.10 -12.45 0.41
C TYR A 62 7.76 -11.71 0.60
N PRO A 63 6.59 -12.35 0.40
CA PRO A 63 5.30 -11.69 0.64
C PRO A 63 5.11 -11.27 2.10
N ALA A 64 5.49 -12.11 3.06
CA ALA A 64 5.38 -11.77 4.48
C ALA A 64 6.27 -10.58 4.88
N PHE A 65 7.46 -10.48 4.28
CA PHE A 65 8.36 -9.34 4.47
C PHE A 65 7.77 -8.04 3.89
N CYS A 66 7.26 -8.09 2.66
CA CYS A 66 6.60 -6.94 2.02
C CYS A 66 5.38 -6.48 2.85
N GLY A 67 4.53 -7.41 3.27
CA GLY A 67 3.38 -7.11 4.12
C GLY A 67 3.76 -6.46 5.46
N PHE A 68 4.93 -6.78 6.03
CA PHE A 68 5.44 -6.07 7.21
C PHE A 68 5.86 -4.64 6.89
N VAL A 69 6.60 -4.43 5.79
CA VAL A 69 7.00 -3.08 5.33
C VAL A 69 5.76 -2.21 5.07
N ASP A 70 4.75 -2.78 4.42
CA ASP A 70 3.49 -2.13 4.12
C ASP A 70 2.73 -1.71 5.38
N LEU A 71 2.69 -2.59 6.38
CA LEU A 71 2.08 -2.32 7.68
C LEU A 71 2.79 -1.15 8.37
N VAL A 72 4.12 -1.17 8.42
CA VAL A 72 4.92 -0.10 9.03
C VAL A 72 4.72 1.22 8.30
N ALA A 73 4.78 1.22 6.97
CA ALA A 73 4.60 2.42 6.15
C ALA A 73 3.19 3.02 6.33
N GLY A 74 2.15 2.18 6.28
CA GLY A 74 0.76 2.60 6.48
C GLY A 74 0.53 3.22 7.86
N ILE A 75 0.98 2.56 8.93
CA ILE A 75 0.86 3.08 10.30
C ILE A 75 1.63 4.40 10.47
N TYR A 76 2.83 4.49 9.90
CA TYR A 76 3.65 5.70 9.96
C TYR A 76 2.95 6.90 9.32
N LEU A 77 2.38 6.73 8.12
CA LEU A 77 1.64 7.77 7.42
C LEU A 77 0.39 8.23 8.19
N LEU A 78 -0.36 7.29 8.78
CA LEU A 78 -1.50 7.64 9.65
C LEU A 78 -1.05 8.44 10.89
N THR A 79 0.12 8.11 11.43
CA THR A 79 0.68 8.83 12.59
C THR A 79 1.04 10.27 12.22
N ILE A 80 1.66 10.49 11.06
CA ILE A 80 1.94 11.84 10.53
C ILE A 80 0.64 12.62 10.32
N TYR A 81 -0.35 12.00 9.66
CA TYR A 81 -1.65 12.64 9.43
C TYR A 81 -2.29 13.12 10.72
N ARG A 82 -2.30 12.27 11.77
CA ARG A 82 -2.84 12.63 13.09
C ARG A 82 -2.08 13.81 13.69
N LYS A 83 -0.74 13.80 13.63
CA LYS A 83 0.10 14.91 14.14
C LYS A 83 -0.20 16.23 13.42
N GLN A 84 -0.31 16.23 12.09
CA GLN A 84 -0.63 17.42 11.31
C GLN A 84 -2.01 17.98 11.64
N ARG A 85 -3.02 17.11 11.78
CA ARG A 85 -4.38 17.51 12.18
C ARG A 85 -4.43 18.12 13.58
N HIS A 86 -3.68 17.56 14.54
CA HIS A 86 -3.59 18.13 15.88
C HIS A 86 -2.90 19.50 15.89
N SER A 87 -1.83 19.69 15.12
CA SER A 87 -1.16 20.99 14.98
C SER A 87 -2.02 22.07 14.31
N ALA A 88 -3.00 21.67 13.49
CA ALA A 88 -3.91 22.58 12.81
C ALA A 88 -5.16 22.96 13.62
N ALA A 89 -5.41 22.28 14.75
CA ALA A 89 -6.52 22.64 15.65
C ALA A 89 -6.15 23.89 16.45
N PRO A 90 -7.03 24.90 16.57
CA PRO A 90 -6.75 26.09 17.38
C PRO A 90 -6.52 25.68 18.83
N ALA A 91 -5.47 26.23 19.45
CA ALA A 91 -5.24 26.10 20.89
C ALA A 91 -6.46 26.69 21.62
N ALA A 92 -7.18 25.84 22.34
CA ALA A 92 -8.33 26.21 23.15
C ALA A 92 -7.93 27.12 24.32
#